data_AF-A0A9P6P9L3-F1
#
_entry.id   AF-A0A9P6P9L3-F1
#
_cell.length_a   1.000
_cell.length_b   1.000
_cell.length_c   1.000
_cell.angle_alpha   90.00
_cell.angle_beta   90.00
_cell.angle_gamma   90.00
#
_symmetry.space_group_name_H-M   'P 1'
#
loop_
_entity.id
_entity.type
_entity.pdbx_description
1 polymer ?
#
loop_
_entity_poly.entity_id
_entity_poly.type
_entity_poly.pdbx_seq_one_letter_code
_entity_poly.pdbx_strand_id
1 'polypeptide(L)'
;MDPVNLANRNHPDHQYQQKIVKTDLVHGTIQAIQQLIATYPNEFDIDFVHTHISSIPLSEAVTHLYQTTKKLYQSNHIPFDEHWHWNIAWRQALSYENVLELANGDITTLVSSFHPKSHRAITAIHEHALNRYMRWYPWRWFTDLVFLGAGGFSAVYAAKVMLPYDVPEEGQAFGSRMRPVALKIVDEKILNEIAVQSRAFLALLFHGLTVCDTTGDLIMIATLSEEGNLETRIERPLDKGFDFTMVTDIVVRLAFNLASLHDEIGMCHRNIHPGNILCADEDYLLVDYRFSTASNEASEVTEISQAYYGRIPYIAPEISRGQYTEKSDVFSLGIVMWQLVSGVSFPSAEVLLDAPEVYRIEWVPGIPRWYLELMMACLEPRPENRPEAEEIGLIVRKASVSPNRLQWDQNWIDYMHRRRETCELHWQRWTSSVHNRSYATPDALLDLPDADQSLSASRVYALDKIPSIETFVNLPFHDRPFDPSNVVSF
;
A
#
# COMPACT_ATOMS: atom_id res chain seq x y z
N MET A 1 4.73 2.35 23.52
CA MET A 1 4.14 3.55 22.89
C MET A 1 2.86 3.06 22.25
N ASP A 2 1.72 3.70 22.52
CA ASP A 2 0.42 3.27 21.99
C ASP A 2 0.43 3.25 20.45
N PRO A 3 -0.01 2.17 19.77
CA PRO A 3 0.04 2.07 18.31
C PRO A 3 -1.19 2.66 17.60
N VAL A 4 -2.16 3.20 18.35
CA VAL A 4 -3.42 3.71 17.78
C VAL A 4 -3.35 5.23 17.62
N ASN A 5 -2.62 5.69 16.61
CA ASN A 5 -2.76 7.07 16.15
C ASN A 5 -2.31 7.23 14.70
N LEU A 6 -3.12 6.72 13.78
CA LEU A 6 -3.25 7.32 12.45
C LEU A 6 -3.85 8.72 12.65
N ALA A 7 -2.96 9.66 12.96
CA ALA A 7 -3.29 11.00 13.39
C ALA A 7 -3.85 11.80 12.20
N ASN A 8 -5.16 12.03 12.24
CA ASN A 8 -5.86 13.10 11.51
C ASN A 8 -5.01 14.39 11.56
N ARG A 9 -4.96 15.18 10.49
CA ARG A 9 -4.18 16.45 10.45
C ARG A 9 -4.57 17.46 11.54
N ASN A 10 -5.73 17.26 12.18
CA ASN A 10 -6.20 18.01 13.35
C ASN A 10 -5.76 17.43 14.70
N HIS A 11 -5.04 16.31 14.72
CA HIS A 11 -4.50 15.71 15.93
C HIS A 11 -3.48 16.67 16.57
N PRO A 12 -3.47 16.83 17.91
CA PRO A 12 -2.54 17.71 18.62
C PRO A 12 -1.08 17.48 18.23
N ASP A 13 -0.69 16.23 18.00
CA ASP A 13 0.67 15.88 17.58
C ASP A 13 0.99 16.37 16.16
N HIS A 14 0.03 16.37 15.22
CA HIS A 14 0.24 16.93 13.88
C HIS A 14 0.26 18.47 13.89
N GLN A 15 -0.54 19.12 14.75
CA GLN A 15 -0.43 20.56 14.98
C GLN A 15 0.88 20.95 15.69
N TYR A 16 1.39 20.08 16.57
CA TYR A 16 2.68 20.20 17.23
C TYR A 16 3.84 20.00 16.23
N GLN A 17 3.72 19.04 15.32
CA GLN A 17 4.61 18.84 14.17
C GLN A 17 4.76 20.10 13.32
N GLN A 18 3.65 20.73 12.94
CA GLN A 18 3.67 21.98 12.17
C GLN A 18 4.29 23.15 12.96
N LYS A 19 4.19 23.15 14.29
CA LYS A 19 4.81 24.17 15.15
C LYS A 19 6.32 23.97 15.30
N ILE A 20 6.80 22.73 15.41
CA ILE A 20 8.25 22.43 15.52
C ILE A 20 8.98 22.69 14.21
N VAL A 21 8.43 22.21 13.08
CA VAL A 21 9.04 22.40 11.75
C VAL A 21 9.20 23.87 11.38
N LYS A 22 8.39 24.76 11.98
CA LYS A 22 8.43 26.22 11.76
C LYS A 22 9.32 26.98 12.75
N THR A 23 10.13 26.29 13.56
CA THR A 23 11.10 26.97 14.43
C THR A 23 12.39 27.28 13.67
N ASP A 24 12.97 28.46 13.91
CA ASP A 24 14.24 28.90 13.30
C ASP A 24 15.38 27.87 13.52
N LEU A 25 15.33 27.13 14.63
CA LEU A 25 16.30 26.09 14.96
C LEU A 25 16.21 24.86 14.05
N VAL A 26 15.00 24.41 13.70
CA VAL A 26 14.84 23.28 12.76
C VAL A 26 15.28 23.70 11.36
N HIS A 27 14.92 24.92 10.95
CA HIS A 27 15.39 25.48 9.68
C HIS A 27 16.92 25.56 9.63
N GLY A 28 17.56 26.06 10.69
CA GLY A 28 19.01 26.08 10.83
C GLY A 28 19.66 24.69 10.77
N THR A 29 19.03 23.67 11.38
CA THR A 29 19.50 22.28 11.27
C THR A 29 19.44 21.79 9.82
N ILE A 30 18.35 22.04 9.10
CA ILE A 30 18.19 21.63 7.69
C ILE A 30 19.27 22.28 6.81
N GLN A 31 19.51 23.58 6.99
CA GLN A 31 20.56 24.30 6.26
C GLN A 31 21.95 23.73 6.56
N ALA A 32 22.25 23.40 7.81
CA ALA A 32 23.52 22.78 8.19
C ALA A 32 23.68 21.38 7.56
N ILE A 33 22.59 20.61 7.45
CA ILE A 33 22.58 19.34 6.73
C ILE A 33 22.82 19.55 5.22
N GLN A 34 22.16 20.52 4.58
CA GLN A 34 22.38 20.84 3.15
C GLN A 34 23.84 21.25 2.88
N GLN A 35 24.46 22.01 3.78
CA GLN A 35 25.89 22.36 3.67
C GLN A 35 26.79 21.11 3.76
N LEU A 36 26.46 20.17 4.63
CA LEU A 36 27.18 18.90 4.72
C LEU A 36 26.98 18.09 3.44
N ILE A 37 25.75 17.99 2.92
CA ILE A 37 25.47 17.32 1.64
C ILE A 37 26.29 17.94 0.50
N ALA A 38 26.33 19.26 0.40
CA ALA A 38 27.13 19.98 -0.60
C ALA A 38 28.65 19.77 -0.46
N THR A 39 29.12 19.40 0.74
CA THR A 39 30.53 19.07 0.99
C THR A 39 30.86 17.62 0.57
N TYR A 40 29.88 16.72 0.59
CA TYR A 40 30.02 15.30 0.26
C TYR A 40 29.08 14.88 -0.89
N PRO A 41 29.06 15.59 -2.04
CA PRO A 41 28.03 15.42 -3.06
C PRO A 41 27.94 13.99 -3.60
N ASN A 42 29.09 13.32 -3.76
CA ASN A 42 29.15 11.94 -4.23
C ASN A 42 28.42 10.98 -3.28
N GLU A 43 28.49 11.18 -1.96
CA GLU A 43 27.84 10.28 -0.99
C GLU A 43 26.30 10.35 -1.04
N PHE A 44 25.77 11.39 -1.71
CA PHE A 44 24.36 11.67 -1.85
C PHE A 44 23.85 11.57 -3.31
N ASP A 45 24.67 11.10 -4.26
CA ASP A 45 24.39 11.06 -5.70
C ASP A 45 24.01 12.45 -6.28
N ILE A 46 24.73 13.49 -5.87
CA ILE A 46 24.52 14.90 -6.27
C ILE A 46 25.76 15.43 -7.00
N ASP A 47 26.14 14.75 -8.09
CA ASP A 47 27.43 14.98 -8.78
C ASP A 47 27.52 16.34 -9.50
N PHE A 48 26.41 17.06 -9.64
CA PHE A 48 26.37 18.41 -10.21
C PHE A 48 26.89 19.50 -9.27
N VAL A 49 27.05 19.19 -7.98
CA VAL A 49 27.69 20.09 -7.00
C VAL A 49 29.19 19.85 -7.01
N HIS A 50 29.99 20.93 -7.09
CA HIS A 50 31.44 20.82 -7.08
C HIS A 50 31.96 20.10 -5.84
N THR A 51 32.75 19.04 -6.05
CA THR A 51 33.36 18.27 -4.98
C THR A 51 34.42 19.11 -4.26
N HIS A 52 34.19 19.38 -2.98
CA HIS A 52 35.23 19.83 -2.08
C HIS A 52 35.97 18.61 -1.51
N ILE A 53 37.30 18.59 -1.61
CA ILE A 53 38.10 17.53 -1.00
C ILE A 53 38.05 17.73 0.52
N SER A 54 37.16 16.99 1.19
CA SER A 54 37.15 16.91 2.65
C SER A 54 38.20 15.91 3.12
N SER A 55 38.94 16.27 4.16
CA SER A 55 39.95 15.39 4.79
C SER A 55 39.37 14.45 5.84
N ILE A 56 38.10 14.62 6.23
CA ILE A 56 37.43 13.80 7.25
C ILE A 56 36.34 12.92 6.62
N PRO A 57 36.18 11.65 7.06
CA PRO A 57 35.11 10.77 6.59
C PRO A 57 33.71 11.34 6.85
N LEU A 58 32.74 11.00 6.01
CA LEU A 58 31.33 11.43 6.16
C LEU A 58 30.77 11.09 7.55
N SER A 59 31.04 9.89 8.05
CA SER A 59 30.55 9.43 9.36
C SER A 59 31.03 10.31 10.52
N GLU A 60 32.28 10.81 10.45
CA GLU A 60 32.83 11.74 11.43
C GLU A 60 32.18 13.12 11.32
N ALA A 61 32.00 13.61 10.08
CA ALA A 61 31.34 14.89 9.83
C ALA A 61 29.88 14.89 10.32
N VAL A 62 29.13 13.81 10.05
CA VAL A 62 27.76 13.61 10.54
C VAL A 62 27.73 13.53 12.07
N THR A 63 28.67 12.83 12.69
CA THR A 63 28.80 12.75 14.15
C THR A 63 29.01 14.15 14.75
N HIS A 64 29.92 14.94 14.18
CA HIS A 64 30.17 16.30 14.62
C HIS A 64 28.93 17.20 14.46
N LEU A 65 28.24 17.09 13.33
CA LEU A 65 27.01 17.84 13.06
C LEU A 65 25.91 17.49 14.08
N TYR A 66 25.69 16.20 14.35
CA TYR A 66 24.72 15.75 15.34
C TYR A 66 25.03 16.31 16.73
N GLN A 67 26.29 16.20 17.20
CA GLN A 67 26.69 16.71 18.51
C GLN A 67 26.57 18.23 18.63
N THR A 68 26.91 18.96 17.56
CA THR A 68 26.77 20.42 17.51
C THR A 68 25.30 20.84 17.54
N THR A 69 24.46 20.15 16.76
CA THR A 69 23.00 20.38 16.73
C THR A 69 22.39 20.12 18.11
N LYS A 70 22.70 18.97 18.73
CA LYS A 70 22.20 18.64 20.07
C LYS A 70 22.57 19.69 21.12
N LYS A 71 23.82 20.16 21.10
CA LYS A 71 24.29 21.25 21.98
C LYS A 71 23.57 22.58 21.71
N LEU A 72 23.33 22.91 20.44
CA LEU A 72 22.61 24.12 20.06
C LEU A 72 21.18 24.13 20.64
N TYR A 73 20.44 23.04 20.51
CA TYR A 73 19.10 22.91 21.09
C TYR A 73 19.13 23.02 22.62
N GLN A 74 20.06 22.31 23.27
CA GLN A 74 20.25 22.37 24.73
C GLN A 74 20.59 23.78 25.21
N SER A 75 21.43 24.53 24.48
CA SER A 75 21.79 25.92 24.83
C SER A 75 20.61 26.89 24.72
N ASN A 76 19.63 26.57 23.86
CA ASN A 76 18.37 27.29 23.73
C ASN A 76 17.28 26.77 24.69
N HIS A 77 17.64 25.91 25.65
CA HIS A 77 16.73 25.32 26.63
C HIS A 77 15.61 24.46 25.99
N ILE A 78 15.88 23.87 24.81
CA ILE A 78 14.96 22.98 24.12
C ILE A 78 15.48 21.53 24.25
N PRO A 79 14.68 20.60 24.79
CA PRO A 79 15.01 19.18 24.77
C PRO A 79 15.19 18.66 23.34
N PHE A 80 16.32 18.04 23.07
CA PHE A 80 16.62 17.50 21.74
C PHE A 80 15.95 16.14 21.54
N ASP A 81 14.80 16.15 20.89
CA ASP A 81 14.16 14.95 20.34
C ASP A 81 14.81 14.53 19.01
N GLU A 82 15.34 13.32 18.94
CA GLU A 82 16.03 12.78 17.76
C GLU A 82 15.08 12.51 16.60
N HIS A 83 13.84 12.11 16.87
CA HIS A 83 12.86 11.89 15.81
C HIS A 83 12.49 13.22 15.15
N TRP A 84 12.10 14.21 15.96
CA TRP A 84 11.58 15.48 15.48
C TRP A 84 12.65 16.43 14.95
N HIS A 85 13.80 16.53 15.62
CA HIS A 85 14.80 17.55 15.28
C HIS A 85 15.95 17.03 14.41
N TRP A 86 16.17 15.71 14.34
CA TRP A 86 17.23 15.12 13.54
C TRP A 86 16.67 14.36 12.34
N ASN A 87 15.88 13.31 12.56
CA ASN A 87 15.43 12.44 11.49
C ASN A 87 14.54 13.19 10.49
N ILE A 88 13.64 14.06 10.96
CA ILE A 88 12.80 14.87 10.07
C ILE A 88 13.59 15.95 9.35
N ALA A 89 14.56 16.59 10.00
CA ALA A 89 15.44 17.55 9.35
C ALA A 89 16.22 16.90 8.19
N TRP A 90 16.72 15.67 8.37
CA TRP A 90 17.33 14.89 7.31
C TRP A 90 16.36 14.51 6.19
N ARG A 91 15.13 14.09 6.53
CA ARG A 91 14.09 13.81 5.53
C ARG A 91 13.78 15.04 4.68
N GLN A 92 13.71 16.21 5.30
CA GLN A 92 13.46 17.48 4.62
C GLN A 92 14.66 17.90 3.77
N ALA A 93 15.88 17.87 4.31
CA ALA A 93 17.09 18.22 3.58
C ALA A 93 17.32 17.33 2.33
N LEU A 94 16.89 16.06 2.39
CA LEU A 94 16.92 15.12 1.26
C LEU A 94 15.63 15.13 0.42
N SER A 95 14.68 16.01 0.70
CA SER A 95 13.52 16.16 -0.19
C SER A 95 13.98 16.63 -1.57
N TYR A 96 13.27 16.21 -2.61
CA TYR A 96 13.59 16.58 -3.98
C TYR A 96 13.59 18.11 -4.16
N GLU A 97 12.71 18.82 -3.47
CA GLU A 97 12.71 20.29 -3.40
C GLU A 97 14.05 20.85 -2.89
N ASN A 98 14.56 20.36 -1.75
CA ASN A 98 15.85 20.81 -1.20
C ASN A 98 17.06 20.34 -2.01
N VAL A 99 16.97 19.21 -2.71
CA VAL A 99 18.01 18.77 -3.67
C VAL A 99 18.02 19.67 -4.91
N LEU A 100 16.85 20.11 -5.39
CA LEU A 100 16.73 21.08 -6.48
C LEU A 100 17.30 22.46 -6.11
N GLU A 101 17.18 22.88 -4.85
CA GLU A 101 17.82 24.10 -4.37
C GLU A 101 19.35 24.04 -4.49
N LEU A 102 19.98 22.88 -4.26
CA LEU A 102 21.42 22.70 -4.49
C LEU A 102 21.81 22.89 -5.96
N ALA A 103 20.88 22.69 -6.89
CA ALA A 103 21.03 22.98 -8.31
C ALA A 103 20.67 24.44 -8.67
N ASN A 104 20.59 25.34 -7.68
CA ASN A 104 20.11 26.72 -7.83
C ASN A 104 18.69 26.83 -8.41
N GLY A 105 17.85 25.81 -8.18
CA GLY A 105 16.51 25.76 -8.76
C GLY A 105 16.46 25.34 -10.24
N ASP A 106 17.60 24.99 -10.85
CA ASP A 106 17.62 24.54 -12.25
C ASP A 106 17.31 23.05 -12.35
N ILE A 107 16.08 22.77 -12.76
CA ILE A 107 15.60 21.41 -13.00
C ILE A 107 16.41 20.70 -14.10
N THR A 108 16.94 21.43 -15.07
CA THR A 108 17.71 20.83 -16.18
C THR A 108 19.02 20.25 -15.65
N THR A 109 19.71 21.02 -14.81
CA THR A 109 20.94 20.58 -14.13
C THR A 109 20.66 19.33 -13.28
N LEU A 110 19.63 19.36 -12.44
CA LEU A 110 19.27 18.21 -11.59
C LEU A 110 18.87 16.97 -12.40
N VAL A 111 18.01 17.12 -13.41
CA VAL A 111 17.59 16.00 -14.26
C VAL A 111 18.80 15.40 -14.98
N SER A 112 19.67 16.25 -15.52
CA SER A 112 20.85 15.81 -16.27
C SER A 112 21.87 15.03 -15.45
N SER A 113 21.86 15.16 -14.11
CA SER A 113 22.75 14.38 -13.24
C SER A 113 22.27 12.95 -13.01
N PHE A 114 21.00 12.65 -13.30
CA PHE A 114 20.48 11.29 -13.23
C PHE A 114 20.65 10.54 -14.54
N HIS A 115 20.49 9.22 -14.48
CA HIS A 115 20.53 8.37 -15.65
C HIS A 115 19.48 8.81 -16.71
N PRO A 116 19.82 8.90 -18.02
CA PRO A 116 18.92 9.42 -19.06
C PRO A 116 17.53 8.78 -19.11
N LYS A 117 17.44 7.48 -18.80
CA LYS A 117 16.18 6.72 -18.76
C LYS A 117 15.16 7.29 -17.73
N SER A 118 15.62 7.85 -16.62
CA SER A 118 14.74 8.37 -15.57
C SER A 118 14.34 9.83 -15.77
N HIS A 119 14.93 10.54 -16.74
CA HIS A 119 14.73 11.99 -16.94
C HIS A 119 13.26 12.39 -17.06
N ARG A 120 12.49 11.63 -17.85
CA ARG A 120 11.06 11.92 -18.06
C ARG A 120 10.25 11.83 -16.76
N ALA A 121 10.45 10.75 -15.99
CA ALA A 121 9.74 10.55 -14.72
C ALA A 121 10.16 11.58 -13.66
N ILE A 122 11.46 11.90 -13.60
CA ILE A 122 12.01 12.91 -12.69
C ILE A 122 11.46 14.30 -13.01
N THR A 123 11.35 14.64 -14.29
CA THR A 123 10.74 15.91 -14.73
C THR A 123 9.27 15.97 -14.32
N ALA A 124 8.53 14.89 -14.54
CA ALA A 124 7.11 14.81 -14.17
C ALA A 124 6.87 14.98 -12.65
N ILE A 125 7.77 14.49 -11.79
CA ILE A 125 7.69 14.73 -10.32
C ILE A 125 7.68 16.22 -10.00
N HIS A 126 8.47 17.01 -10.71
CA HIS A 126 8.51 18.46 -10.54
C HIS A 126 7.26 19.13 -11.14
N GLU A 127 6.87 18.76 -12.37
CA GLU A 127 5.69 19.31 -13.07
C GLU A 127 4.39 19.09 -12.30
N HIS A 128 4.25 17.94 -11.64
CA HIS A 128 3.09 17.62 -10.79
C HIS A 128 3.21 18.15 -9.35
N ALA A 129 4.23 18.97 -9.05
CA ALA A 129 4.51 19.54 -7.74
C ALA A 129 4.64 18.49 -6.61
N LEU A 130 5.07 17.27 -6.96
CA LEU A 130 5.30 16.17 -6.02
C LEU A 130 6.66 16.29 -5.32
N ASN A 131 7.57 17.08 -5.87
CA ASN A 131 8.92 17.32 -5.35
C ASN A 131 9.01 17.64 -3.85
N ARG A 132 8.03 18.35 -3.29
CA ARG A 132 7.99 18.69 -1.85
C ARG A 132 7.71 17.49 -0.93
N TYR A 133 7.13 16.43 -1.47
CA TYR A 133 6.74 15.22 -0.75
C TYR A 133 7.70 14.06 -1.00
N MET A 134 8.52 14.16 -2.06
CA MET A 134 9.44 13.12 -2.47
C MET A 134 10.76 13.28 -1.73
N ARG A 135 11.20 12.21 -1.07
CA ARG A 135 12.53 12.14 -0.51
C ARG A 135 13.46 11.38 -1.45
N TRP A 136 14.64 11.92 -1.69
CA TRP A 136 15.69 11.26 -2.46
C TRP A 136 16.55 10.34 -1.60
N TYR A 137 16.85 9.17 -2.13
CA TYR A 137 17.77 8.20 -1.56
C TYR A 137 18.84 7.83 -2.60
N PRO A 138 20.11 8.02 -2.27
CA PRO A 138 21.22 7.54 -3.08
C PRO A 138 21.15 6.03 -3.30
N TRP A 139 21.42 5.58 -4.53
CA TRP A 139 21.35 4.17 -4.90
C TRP A 139 22.36 3.31 -4.12
N ARG A 140 23.54 3.88 -3.86
CA ARG A 140 24.61 3.23 -3.10
C ARG A 140 24.24 2.86 -1.65
N TRP A 141 23.15 3.41 -1.12
CA TRP A 141 22.69 3.10 0.24
C TRP A 141 21.98 1.74 0.33
N PHE A 142 21.65 1.12 -0.80
CA PHE A 142 20.91 -0.14 -0.84
C PHE A 142 21.83 -1.34 -1.07
N THR A 143 21.58 -2.42 -0.33
CA THR A 143 22.27 -3.72 -0.49
C THR A 143 21.27 -4.88 -0.40
N ASP A 144 21.75 -6.11 -0.62
CA ASP A 144 20.98 -7.35 -0.46
C ASP A 144 19.67 -7.39 -1.27
N LEU A 145 19.72 -7.01 -2.55
CA LEU A 145 18.54 -7.03 -3.42
C LEU A 145 18.08 -8.47 -3.69
N VAL A 146 16.86 -8.79 -3.26
CA VAL A 146 16.21 -10.09 -3.46
C VAL A 146 14.89 -9.87 -4.18
N PHE A 147 14.68 -10.55 -5.31
CA PHE A 147 13.42 -10.48 -6.05
C PHE A 147 12.29 -11.13 -5.23
N LEU A 148 11.21 -10.40 -4.99
CA LEU A 148 10.02 -10.90 -4.28
C LEU A 148 8.92 -11.34 -5.23
N GLY A 149 8.79 -10.68 -6.36
CA GLY A 149 7.76 -10.99 -7.35
C GLY A 149 7.59 -9.88 -8.38
N ALA A 150 6.90 -10.19 -9.46
CA ALA A 150 6.49 -9.23 -10.47
C ALA A 150 4.99 -9.40 -10.73
N GLY A 151 4.24 -8.31 -10.57
CA GLY A 151 2.85 -8.25 -11.04
C GLY A 151 2.79 -7.83 -12.52
N GLY A 152 1.59 -7.61 -13.05
CA GLY A 152 1.39 -7.21 -14.45
C GLY A 152 2.05 -5.88 -14.87
N PHE A 153 2.69 -5.14 -13.95
CA PHE A 153 3.21 -3.80 -14.21
C PHE A 153 4.52 -3.42 -13.52
N SER A 154 5.00 -4.17 -12.52
CA SER A 154 6.27 -3.84 -11.84
C SER A 154 6.83 -5.04 -11.11
N ALA A 155 8.16 -5.17 -11.17
CA ALA A 155 8.92 -6.00 -10.26
C ALA A 155 9.05 -5.32 -8.88
N VAL A 156 9.07 -6.15 -7.83
CA VAL A 156 9.29 -5.74 -6.44
C VAL A 156 10.45 -6.55 -5.87
N TYR A 157 11.34 -5.87 -5.18
CA TYR A 157 12.51 -6.45 -4.52
C TYR A 157 12.49 -6.13 -3.04
N ALA A 158 12.95 -7.05 -2.19
CA ALA A 158 13.41 -6.72 -0.86
C ALA A 158 14.85 -6.21 -0.96
N ALA A 159 15.19 -5.22 -0.14
CA ALA A 159 16.56 -4.74 0.01
C ALA A 159 16.77 -4.28 1.46
N LYS A 160 18.02 -3.98 1.79
CA LYS A 160 18.36 -3.26 3.03
C LYS A 160 18.90 -1.89 2.68
N VAL A 161 18.46 -0.87 3.41
CA VAL A 161 18.97 0.50 3.29
C VAL A 161 19.80 0.86 4.51
N MET A 162 20.96 1.49 4.26
CA MET A 162 21.83 2.09 5.26
C MET A 162 21.71 3.60 5.21
N LEU A 163 21.33 4.25 6.31
CA LEU A 163 21.19 5.70 6.36
C LEU A 163 22.40 6.30 7.06
N PRO A 164 23.26 7.11 6.41
CA PRO A 164 24.53 7.56 6.99
C PRO A 164 24.35 8.43 8.23
N TYR A 165 23.14 8.95 8.46
CA TYR A 165 22.78 9.80 9.57
C TYR A 165 21.95 9.09 10.66
N ASP A 166 21.72 7.77 10.54
CA ASP A 166 21.07 7.01 11.60
C ASP A 166 21.92 7.09 12.88
N VAL A 167 21.26 7.54 13.96
CA VAL A 167 21.87 7.65 15.28
C VAL A 167 22.21 6.23 15.77
N PRO A 168 23.47 5.98 16.15
CA PRO A 168 23.90 4.65 16.55
C PRO A 168 23.36 4.28 17.93
N GLU A 169 23.19 2.97 18.15
CA GLU A 169 23.10 2.41 19.51
C GLU A 169 24.47 2.51 20.21
N GLU A 170 24.50 2.40 21.54
CA GLU A 170 25.74 2.53 22.31
C GLU A 170 26.85 1.59 21.77
N GLY A 171 28.00 2.19 21.40
CA GLY A 171 29.15 1.47 20.87
C GLY A 171 29.20 1.27 19.35
N GLN A 172 28.19 1.74 18.60
CA GLN A 172 28.18 1.68 17.14
C GLN A 172 28.54 3.04 16.50
N ALA A 173 28.95 3.01 15.22
CA ALA A 173 29.19 4.22 14.43
C ALA A 173 27.89 4.68 13.74
N PHE A 174 27.78 5.98 13.45
CA PHE A 174 26.67 6.52 12.65
C PHE A 174 26.51 5.75 11.33
N GLY A 175 25.25 5.47 10.97
CA GLY A 175 24.94 4.73 9.76
C GLY A 175 25.34 3.25 9.78
N SER A 176 25.46 2.62 10.94
CA SER A 176 25.63 1.16 11.03
C SER A 176 24.33 0.37 10.86
N ARG A 177 23.17 1.02 11.04
CA ARG A 177 21.86 0.36 11.06
C ARG A 177 21.39 0.07 9.64
N MET A 178 21.07 -1.21 9.40
CA MET A 178 20.42 -1.68 8.18
C MET A 178 18.92 -1.81 8.41
N ARG A 179 18.11 -1.25 7.51
CA ARG A 179 16.64 -1.32 7.58
C ARG A 179 16.09 -2.07 6.38
N PRO A 180 15.20 -3.06 6.57
CA PRO A 180 14.54 -3.71 5.45
C PRO A 180 13.59 -2.74 4.74
N VAL A 181 13.60 -2.77 3.41
CA VAL A 181 12.71 -1.97 2.56
C VAL A 181 12.28 -2.77 1.33
N ALA A 182 11.13 -2.41 0.79
CA ALA A 182 10.66 -2.87 -0.51
C ALA A 182 11.03 -1.84 -1.59
N LEU A 183 11.57 -2.32 -2.71
CA LEU A 183 11.92 -1.53 -3.88
C LEU A 183 11.01 -1.92 -5.04
N LYS A 184 10.18 -0.99 -5.51
CA LYS A 184 9.24 -1.19 -6.62
C LYS A 184 9.68 -0.35 -7.81
N ILE A 185 9.90 -0.97 -8.96
CA ILE A 185 10.28 -0.24 -10.19
C ILE A 185 9.13 0.68 -10.63
N VAL A 186 9.43 1.95 -10.85
CA VAL A 186 8.46 2.99 -11.22
C VAL A 186 8.37 3.08 -12.74
N ASP A 187 7.15 2.96 -13.27
CA ASP A 187 6.79 3.40 -14.61
C ASP A 187 6.01 4.73 -14.54
N GLU A 188 5.65 5.31 -15.69
CA GLU A 188 4.90 6.57 -15.73
C GLU A 188 3.55 6.51 -15.00
N LYS A 189 2.92 5.34 -14.91
CA LYS A 189 1.63 5.16 -14.22
C LYS A 189 1.79 5.10 -12.70
N ILE A 190 2.97 4.70 -12.20
CA ILE A 190 3.28 4.69 -10.76
C ILE A 190 3.42 6.13 -10.21
N LEU A 191 3.58 7.17 -11.04
CA LEU A 191 3.53 8.56 -10.55
C LEU A 191 2.19 8.89 -9.88
N ASN A 192 1.08 8.31 -10.35
CA ASN A 192 -0.20 8.44 -9.68
C ASN A 192 -0.22 7.73 -8.32
N GLU A 193 0.30 6.51 -8.25
CA GLU A 193 0.46 5.79 -6.97
C GLU A 193 1.29 6.61 -5.97
N ILE A 194 2.41 7.18 -6.42
CA ILE A 194 3.27 8.05 -5.65
C ILE A 194 2.51 9.31 -5.20
N ALA A 195 1.75 9.95 -6.10
CA ALA A 195 0.96 11.14 -5.79
C ALA A 195 -0.13 10.86 -4.73
N VAL A 196 -0.85 9.74 -4.86
CA VAL A 196 -1.89 9.34 -3.90
C VAL A 196 -1.26 8.95 -2.57
N GLN A 197 -0.27 8.06 -2.56
CA GLN A 197 0.40 7.63 -1.33
C GLN A 197 1.04 8.81 -0.58
N SER A 198 1.63 9.75 -1.33
CA SER A 198 2.19 10.98 -0.77
C SER A 198 1.16 12.06 -0.44
N ARG A 199 -0.13 11.82 -0.58
CA ARG A 199 -1.18 12.71 -0.06
C ARG A 199 -1.97 12.05 1.06
N ALA A 200 -2.22 10.75 0.91
CA ALA A 200 -3.06 9.93 1.77
C ALA A 200 -2.29 9.32 2.97
N PHE A 201 -1.06 8.85 2.76
CA PHE A 201 -0.37 7.97 3.73
C PHE A 201 1.10 8.34 3.99
N LEU A 202 1.46 9.61 3.77
CA LEU A 202 2.80 10.23 3.69
C LEU A 202 3.96 9.70 4.57
N ALA A 203 3.73 8.84 5.56
CA ALA A 203 4.75 8.35 6.46
C ALA A 203 4.78 6.82 6.70
N LEU A 204 3.76 6.02 6.31
CA LEU A 204 3.69 4.60 6.72
C LEU A 204 4.08 3.59 5.65
N LEU A 205 3.86 3.89 4.37
CA LEU A 205 4.14 2.96 3.27
C LEU A 205 5.21 3.45 2.29
N PHE A 206 5.26 4.75 2.01
CA PHE A 206 6.18 5.36 1.06
C PHE A 206 7.30 6.09 1.79
N HIS A 207 8.55 5.76 1.49
CA HIS A 207 9.72 6.38 2.11
C HIS A 207 10.39 7.43 1.21
N GLY A 208 10.39 7.20 -0.11
CA GLY A 208 11.05 8.06 -1.08
C GLY A 208 11.33 7.36 -2.40
N LEU A 209 12.24 7.96 -3.17
CA LEU A 209 12.65 7.51 -4.50
C LEU A 209 14.16 7.34 -4.58
N THR A 210 14.60 6.46 -5.47
CA THR A 210 15.98 6.30 -5.90
C THR A 210 16.02 5.99 -7.40
N VAL A 211 17.17 6.13 -8.05
CA VAL A 211 17.38 5.68 -9.43
C VAL A 211 18.47 4.63 -9.43
N CYS A 212 18.20 3.48 -10.05
CA CYS A 212 19.20 2.44 -10.19
C CYS A 212 20.32 2.90 -11.13
N ASP A 213 21.57 2.94 -10.67
CA ASP A 213 22.70 3.37 -11.49
C ASP A 213 22.94 2.49 -12.72
N THR A 214 22.64 1.19 -12.62
CA THR A 214 22.94 0.23 -13.69
C THR A 214 21.86 0.16 -14.75
N THR A 215 20.58 0.21 -14.36
CA THR A 215 19.45 0.08 -15.30
C THR A 215 18.80 1.42 -15.65
N GLY A 216 19.04 2.45 -14.84
CA GLY A 216 18.40 3.76 -14.94
C GLY A 216 16.93 3.79 -14.53
N ASP A 217 16.44 2.71 -13.90
CA ASP A 217 15.05 2.63 -13.45
C ASP A 217 14.84 3.56 -12.26
N LEU A 218 13.79 4.38 -12.33
CA LEU A 218 13.27 5.07 -11.14
C LEU A 218 12.62 4.01 -10.24
N ILE A 219 12.90 4.05 -8.94
CA ILE A 219 12.47 3.04 -7.98
C ILE A 219 11.82 3.74 -6.80
N MET A 220 10.64 3.26 -6.43
CA MET A 220 9.91 3.64 -5.23
C MET A 220 10.38 2.78 -4.06
N ILE A 221 10.70 3.46 -2.96
CA ILE A 221 11.12 2.83 -1.71
C ILE A 221 9.92 2.83 -0.77
N ALA A 222 9.59 1.64 -0.29
CA ALA A 222 8.43 1.40 0.55
C ALA A 222 8.76 0.53 1.76
N THR A 223 7.83 0.49 2.71
CA THR A 223 7.90 -0.42 3.86
C THR A 223 7.86 -1.87 3.36
N LEU A 224 8.83 -2.69 3.80
CA LEU A 224 8.78 -4.14 3.59
C LEU A 224 7.95 -4.77 4.71
N SER A 225 6.93 -5.56 4.35
CA SER A 225 6.25 -6.42 5.30
C SER A 225 6.85 -7.82 5.29
N GLU A 226 7.23 -8.31 6.47
CA GLU A 226 7.63 -9.70 6.68
C GLU A 226 6.41 -10.64 6.72
N GLU A 227 5.22 -10.11 7.04
CA GLU A 227 3.99 -10.91 7.12
C GLU A 227 3.30 -11.12 5.76
N GLY A 228 3.76 -10.42 4.72
CA GLY A 228 3.20 -10.46 3.37
C GLY A 228 1.88 -9.69 3.25
N ASN A 229 1.01 -10.15 2.37
CA ASN A 229 -0.30 -9.55 2.13
C ASN A 229 -1.44 -10.38 2.73
N LEU A 230 -2.66 -9.86 2.70
CA LEU A 230 -3.83 -10.52 3.28
C LEU A 230 -4.20 -11.80 2.52
N GLU A 231 -3.85 -11.92 1.24
CA GLU A 231 -4.09 -13.14 0.46
C GLU A 231 -3.32 -14.32 1.04
N THR A 232 -2.01 -14.16 1.26
CA THR A 232 -1.20 -15.20 1.90
C THR A 232 -1.65 -15.48 3.33
N ARG A 233 -2.16 -14.47 4.05
CA ARG A 233 -2.76 -14.65 5.37
C ARG A 233 -4.01 -15.52 5.33
N ILE A 234 -4.92 -15.29 4.39
CA ILE A 234 -6.17 -16.07 4.22
C ILE A 234 -5.85 -17.53 3.87
N GLU A 235 -4.75 -17.79 3.17
CA GLU A 235 -4.34 -19.15 2.76
C GLU A 235 -3.64 -19.93 3.89
N ARG A 236 -3.11 -19.27 4.91
CA ARG A 236 -2.46 -19.95 6.04
C ARG A 236 -3.43 -20.91 6.74
N PRO A 237 -2.94 -22.04 7.29
CA PRO A 237 -3.75 -22.94 8.09
C PRO A 237 -4.49 -22.18 9.20
N LEU A 238 -5.75 -22.53 9.44
CA LEU A 238 -6.52 -22.01 10.57
C LEU A 238 -5.84 -22.51 11.85
N ASP A 239 -5.08 -21.64 12.50
CA ASP A 239 -4.44 -21.93 13.78
C ASP A 239 -5.30 -21.43 14.94
N LYS A 240 -4.85 -21.64 16.18
CA LYS A 240 -5.55 -21.16 17.38
C LYS A 240 -5.60 -19.63 17.50
N GLY A 241 -4.89 -18.89 16.65
CA GLY A 241 -4.81 -17.43 16.66
C GLY A 241 -5.78 -16.73 15.71
N PHE A 242 -6.37 -17.45 14.74
CA PHE A 242 -7.40 -16.90 13.88
C PHE A 242 -8.77 -16.94 14.58
N ASP A 243 -9.20 -15.80 15.10
CA ASP A 243 -10.50 -15.63 15.73
C ASP A 243 -11.32 -14.50 15.08
N PHE A 244 -12.57 -14.37 15.49
CA PHE A 244 -13.44 -13.31 14.97
C PHE A 244 -12.95 -11.91 15.39
N THR A 245 -12.17 -11.81 16.47
CA THR A 245 -11.54 -10.54 16.89
C THR A 245 -10.60 -10.04 15.81
N MET A 246 -9.70 -10.90 15.31
CA MET A 246 -8.78 -10.59 14.21
C MET A 246 -9.55 -10.18 12.95
N VAL A 247 -10.63 -10.90 12.60
CA VAL A 247 -11.50 -10.53 11.46
C VAL A 247 -12.02 -9.11 11.63
N THR A 248 -12.57 -8.78 12.80
CA THR A 248 -13.10 -7.43 13.02
C THR A 248 -12.04 -6.34 13.05
N ASP A 249 -10.85 -6.63 13.58
CA ASP A 249 -9.74 -5.68 13.60
C ASP A 249 -9.25 -5.35 12.18
N ILE A 250 -9.10 -6.36 11.32
CA ILE A 250 -8.81 -6.18 9.89
C ILE A 250 -9.86 -5.28 9.25
N VAL A 251 -11.14 -5.60 9.41
CA VAL A 251 -12.22 -4.84 8.76
C VAL A 251 -12.28 -3.40 9.26
N VAL A 252 -12.10 -3.17 10.56
CA VAL A 252 -12.06 -1.82 11.14
C VAL A 252 -10.94 -0.98 10.52
N ARG A 253 -9.72 -1.53 10.46
CA ARG A 253 -8.56 -0.84 9.90
C ARG A 253 -8.75 -0.55 8.42
N LEU A 254 -9.18 -1.52 7.64
CA LEU A 254 -9.44 -1.32 6.21
C LEU A 254 -10.54 -0.30 5.94
N ALA A 255 -11.63 -0.34 6.71
CA ALA A 255 -12.73 0.61 6.59
C ALA A 255 -12.28 2.06 6.88
N PHE A 256 -11.47 2.28 7.91
CA PHE A 256 -10.95 3.63 8.22
C PHE A 256 -9.86 4.10 7.25
N ASN A 257 -9.00 3.20 6.78
CA ASN A 257 -8.04 3.52 5.70
C ASN A 257 -8.79 3.95 4.44
N LEU A 258 -9.87 3.24 4.10
CA LEU A 258 -10.70 3.54 2.93
C LEU A 258 -11.49 4.84 3.10
N ALA A 259 -12.09 5.07 4.27
CA ALA A 259 -12.76 6.33 4.60
C ALA A 259 -11.81 7.53 4.50
N SER A 260 -10.57 7.40 4.97
CA SER A 260 -9.57 8.46 4.84
C SER A 260 -9.25 8.77 3.37
N LEU A 261 -9.15 7.74 2.52
CA LEU A 261 -8.94 7.91 1.08
C LEU A 261 -10.14 8.60 0.41
N HIS A 262 -11.36 8.20 0.76
CA HIS A 262 -12.60 8.73 0.22
C HIS A 262 -12.84 10.17 0.67
N ASP A 263 -12.86 10.42 1.99
CA ASP A 263 -13.36 11.66 2.57
C ASP A 263 -12.29 12.75 2.68
N GLU A 264 -11.05 12.39 3.04
CA GLU A 264 -9.97 13.38 3.25
C GLU A 264 -9.20 13.67 1.97
N ILE A 265 -9.03 12.67 1.11
CA ILE A 265 -8.23 12.78 -0.13
C ILE A 265 -9.10 12.96 -1.35
N GLY A 266 -10.36 12.50 -1.32
CA GLY A 266 -11.31 12.63 -2.42
C GLY A 266 -11.01 11.67 -3.57
N MET A 267 -10.48 10.47 -3.27
CA MET A 267 -10.08 9.50 -4.29
C MET A 267 -10.68 8.13 -4.04
N CYS A 268 -10.92 7.37 -5.10
CA CYS A 268 -11.23 5.94 -5.01
C CYS A 268 -9.97 5.10 -5.27
N HIS A 269 -9.88 3.91 -4.69
CA HIS A 269 -8.74 3.00 -4.86
C HIS A 269 -8.79 2.18 -6.15
N ARG A 270 -9.96 1.62 -6.52
CA ARG A 270 -10.19 0.87 -7.78
C ARG A 270 -9.56 -0.51 -7.93
N ASN A 271 -8.81 -0.99 -6.93
CA ASN A 271 -8.12 -2.27 -7.02
C ASN A 271 -7.98 -2.96 -5.65
N ILE A 272 -9.02 -2.87 -4.83
CA ILE A 272 -9.04 -3.48 -3.49
C ILE A 272 -9.24 -4.99 -3.63
N HIS A 273 -8.27 -5.75 -3.14
CA HIS A 273 -8.31 -7.20 -2.98
C HIS A 273 -7.24 -7.62 -1.95
N PRO A 274 -7.29 -8.85 -1.38
CA PRO A 274 -6.34 -9.29 -0.35
C PRO A 274 -4.87 -9.19 -0.76
N GLY A 275 -4.54 -9.41 -2.04
CA GLY A 275 -3.18 -9.22 -2.55
C GLY A 275 -2.65 -7.78 -2.47
N ASN A 276 -3.54 -6.78 -2.41
CA ASN A 276 -3.23 -5.34 -2.28
C ASN A 276 -3.49 -4.80 -0.86
N ILE A 277 -3.59 -5.70 0.12
CA ILE A 277 -3.66 -5.35 1.54
C ILE A 277 -2.39 -5.91 2.19
N LEU A 278 -1.47 -5.04 2.57
CA LEU A 278 -0.24 -5.41 3.26
C LEU A 278 -0.57 -5.68 4.73
N CYS A 279 -0.18 -6.85 5.24
CA CYS A 279 -0.21 -7.12 6.69
C CYS A 279 1.09 -6.55 7.27
N ALA A 280 1.07 -5.55 8.13
CA ALA A 280 2.30 -4.95 8.66
C ALA A 280 2.23 -4.90 10.18
N ASP A 281 2.97 -5.76 10.89
CA ASP A 281 3.01 -5.91 12.35
C ASP A 281 1.64 -5.75 13.06
N GLU A 282 1.27 -4.51 13.36
CA GLU A 282 0.05 -4.13 14.07
C GLU A 282 -0.91 -3.30 13.19
N ASP A 283 -0.88 -3.41 11.87
CA ASP A 283 -1.78 -2.73 10.93
C ASP A 283 -2.07 -3.53 9.65
N TYR A 284 -3.12 -3.13 8.93
CA TYR A 284 -3.47 -3.62 7.59
C TYR A 284 -3.63 -2.45 6.64
N LEU A 285 -2.72 -2.36 5.68
CA LEU A 285 -2.53 -1.17 4.86
C LEU A 285 -2.90 -1.44 3.41
N LEU A 286 -3.76 -0.59 2.84
CA LEU A 286 -4.05 -0.63 1.40
C LEU A 286 -2.82 -0.17 0.61
N VAL A 287 -2.49 -0.88 -0.48
CA VAL A 287 -1.37 -0.57 -1.38
C VAL A 287 -1.81 -0.62 -2.85
N ASP A 288 -0.95 -0.18 -3.77
CA ASP A 288 -1.20 -0.17 -5.22
C ASP A 288 -2.31 0.81 -5.67
N TYR A 289 -2.05 2.11 -5.42
CA TYR A 289 -2.93 3.23 -5.80
C TYR A 289 -2.78 3.68 -7.25
N ARG A 290 -2.18 2.86 -8.11
CA ARG A 290 -1.84 3.22 -9.50
C ARG A 290 -3.05 3.70 -10.30
N PHE A 291 -4.21 3.10 -10.06
CA PHE A 291 -5.45 3.43 -10.78
C PHE A 291 -6.40 4.30 -9.96
N SER A 292 -5.94 4.78 -8.80
CA SER A 292 -6.75 5.65 -7.96
C SER A 292 -7.03 6.97 -8.65
N THR A 293 -8.27 7.43 -8.62
CA THR A 293 -8.63 8.75 -9.14
C THR A 293 -9.87 9.26 -8.40
N ALA A 294 -10.21 10.53 -8.58
CA ALA A 294 -11.40 11.10 -7.96
C ALA A 294 -12.67 10.34 -8.37
N SER A 295 -13.67 10.39 -7.50
CA SER A 295 -14.95 9.76 -7.78
C SER A 295 -15.64 10.40 -8.98
N ASN A 296 -16.35 9.59 -9.77
CA ASN A 296 -16.99 9.98 -11.03
C ASN A 296 -16.06 10.54 -12.11
N GLU A 297 -14.74 10.60 -11.87
CA GLU A 297 -13.75 10.78 -12.92
C GLU A 297 -13.33 9.41 -13.46
N ALA A 298 -13.35 9.24 -14.77
CA ALA A 298 -12.78 8.03 -15.34
C ALA A 298 -11.25 8.11 -15.20
N SER A 299 -10.60 6.97 -14.91
CA SER A 299 -9.14 6.96 -14.98
C SER A 299 -8.74 7.19 -16.44
N GLU A 300 -7.53 7.69 -16.71
CA GLU A 300 -7.06 7.81 -18.10
C GLU A 300 -7.23 6.49 -18.89
N VAL A 301 -7.09 5.35 -18.22
CA VAL A 301 -7.35 4.03 -18.79
C VAL A 301 -8.82 3.86 -19.17
N THR A 302 -9.76 4.21 -18.30
CA THR A 302 -11.19 4.09 -18.59
C THR A 302 -11.65 5.11 -19.65
N GLU A 303 -11.12 6.34 -19.64
CA GLU A 303 -11.44 7.39 -20.63
C GLU A 303 -10.91 7.07 -22.03
N ILE A 304 -9.64 6.66 -22.12
CA ILE A 304 -8.96 6.52 -23.41
C ILE A 304 -9.16 5.12 -23.99
N SER A 305 -9.15 4.08 -23.15
CA SER A 305 -9.12 2.68 -23.62
C SER A 305 -10.41 1.89 -23.42
N GLN A 306 -11.46 2.50 -22.85
CA GLN A 306 -12.71 1.81 -22.50
C GLN A 306 -12.45 0.47 -21.78
N ALA A 307 -11.45 0.46 -20.91
CA ALA A 307 -11.00 -0.72 -20.20
C ALA A 307 -11.00 -0.48 -18.70
N TYR A 308 -11.20 -1.57 -17.96
CA TYR A 308 -11.13 -1.64 -16.52
C TYR A 308 -9.90 -2.45 -16.10
N TYR A 309 -9.27 -2.03 -15.02
CA TYR A 309 -8.18 -2.77 -14.40
C TYR A 309 -8.59 -3.31 -13.03
N GLY A 310 -8.42 -4.60 -12.80
CA GLY A 310 -8.61 -5.20 -11.47
C GLY A 310 -8.76 -6.72 -11.51
N ARG A 311 -9.39 -7.29 -10.48
CA ARG A 311 -9.68 -8.73 -10.36
C ARG A 311 -11.18 -8.98 -10.35
N ILE A 312 -11.64 -9.87 -11.24
CA ILE A 312 -13.06 -10.14 -11.51
C ILE A 312 -13.95 -10.22 -10.25
N PRO A 313 -13.61 -10.99 -9.19
CA PRO A 313 -14.52 -11.15 -8.05
C PRO A 313 -14.78 -9.85 -7.28
N TYR A 314 -13.87 -8.88 -7.39
CA TYR A 314 -13.89 -7.63 -6.64
C TYR A 314 -14.44 -6.46 -7.46
N ILE A 315 -14.79 -6.69 -8.74
CA ILE A 315 -15.33 -5.67 -9.62
C ILE A 315 -16.81 -5.47 -9.30
N ALA A 316 -17.18 -4.26 -8.86
CA ALA A 316 -18.58 -3.95 -8.57
C ALA A 316 -19.45 -4.01 -9.84
N PRO A 317 -20.73 -4.46 -9.76
CA PRO A 317 -21.58 -4.66 -10.94
C PRO A 317 -21.74 -3.43 -11.84
N GLU A 318 -21.80 -2.24 -11.24
CA GLU A 318 -21.96 -0.96 -11.95
C GLU A 318 -20.76 -0.56 -12.82
N ILE A 319 -19.59 -1.16 -12.58
CA ILE A 319 -18.35 -0.87 -13.32
C ILE A 319 -18.47 -1.31 -14.79
N SER A 320 -19.24 -2.37 -15.06
CA SER A 320 -19.56 -2.79 -16.43
C SER A 320 -20.26 -1.70 -17.25
N ARG A 321 -20.87 -0.70 -16.56
CA ARG A 321 -21.51 0.47 -17.16
C ARG A 321 -20.58 1.69 -17.19
N GLY A 322 -19.31 1.52 -16.84
CA GLY A 322 -18.30 2.58 -16.77
C GLY A 322 -18.42 3.52 -15.57
N GLN A 323 -19.23 3.18 -14.56
CA GLN A 323 -19.44 4.01 -13.37
C GLN A 323 -18.55 3.54 -12.23
N TYR A 324 -17.56 4.34 -11.85
CA TYR A 324 -16.72 4.10 -10.68
C TYR A 324 -17.01 5.14 -9.60
N THR A 325 -17.31 4.68 -8.39
CA THR A 325 -17.53 5.53 -7.21
C THR A 325 -16.87 4.92 -5.98
N GLU A 326 -16.83 5.66 -4.88
CA GLU A 326 -16.42 5.19 -3.55
C GLU A 326 -17.20 3.92 -3.15
N LYS A 327 -18.47 3.81 -3.56
CA LYS A 327 -19.31 2.64 -3.34
C LYS A 327 -18.82 1.39 -4.06
N SER A 328 -18.06 1.54 -5.14
CA SER A 328 -17.43 0.42 -5.85
C SER A 328 -16.26 -0.14 -5.04
N ASP A 329 -15.48 0.69 -4.34
CA ASP A 329 -14.48 0.22 -3.37
C ASP A 329 -15.13 -0.48 -2.17
N VAL A 330 -16.28 0.02 -1.70
CA VAL A 330 -17.07 -0.63 -0.63
C VAL A 330 -17.52 -2.03 -1.03
N PHE A 331 -17.92 -2.23 -2.30
CA PHE A 331 -18.21 -3.56 -2.80
C PHE A 331 -17.00 -4.48 -2.71
N SER A 332 -15.83 -4.02 -3.19
CA SER A 332 -14.58 -4.78 -3.09
C SER A 332 -14.21 -5.11 -1.63
N LEU A 333 -14.42 -4.18 -0.70
CA LEU A 333 -14.25 -4.44 0.75
C LEU A 333 -15.25 -5.49 1.26
N GLY A 334 -16.50 -5.49 0.79
CA GLY A 334 -17.49 -6.52 1.10
C GLY A 334 -17.05 -7.93 0.67
N ILE A 335 -16.37 -8.03 -0.47
CA ILE A 335 -15.79 -9.30 -0.95
C ILE A 335 -14.66 -9.74 -0.01
N VAL A 336 -13.77 -8.83 0.40
CA VAL A 336 -12.70 -9.09 1.38
C VAL A 336 -13.30 -9.53 2.73
N MET A 337 -14.33 -8.83 3.21
CA MET A 337 -15.06 -9.18 4.44
C MET A 337 -15.61 -10.61 4.38
N TRP A 338 -16.14 -11.03 3.23
CA TRP A 338 -16.61 -12.40 3.03
C TRP A 338 -15.47 -13.40 3.04
N GLN A 339 -14.35 -13.13 2.37
CA GLN A 339 -13.20 -14.03 2.33
C GLN A 339 -12.57 -14.25 3.71
N LEU A 340 -12.53 -13.22 4.55
CA LEU A 340 -12.05 -13.34 5.93
C LEU A 340 -12.85 -14.39 6.73
N VAL A 341 -14.16 -14.50 6.49
CA VAL A 341 -15.02 -15.45 7.21
C VAL A 341 -15.26 -16.75 6.45
N SER A 342 -15.09 -16.80 5.14
CA SER A 342 -15.25 -18.03 4.37
C SER A 342 -13.94 -18.83 4.25
N GLY A 343 -12.80 -18.16 4.40
CA GLY A 343 -11.47 -18.74 4.19
C GLY A 343 -11.17 -19.07 2.73
N VAL A 344 -11.97 -18.56 1.78
CA VAL A 344 -11.84 -18.82 0.34
C VAL A 344 -10.88 -17.81 -0.28
N SER A 345 -9.80 -18.31 -0.89
CA SER A 345 -8.95 -17.54 -1.81
C SER A 345 -9.47 -17.71 -3.24
N PHE A 346 -9.51 -16.62 -4.01
CA PHE A 346 -9.97 -16.67 -5.40
C PHE A 346 -8.80 -16.92 -6.36
N PRO A 347 -8.89 -17.93 -7.23
CA PRO A 347 -7.84 -18.25 -8.20
C PRO A 347 -7.83 -17.22 -9.35
N SER A 348 -7.10 -17.54 -10.42
CA SER A 348 -7.17 -16.77 -11.66
C SER A 348 -8.60 -16.77 -12.22
N ALA A 349 -8.89 -15.78 -13.07
CA ALA A 349 -10.18 -15.64 -13.73
C ALA A 349 -10.62 -16.91 -14.47
N GLU A 350 -9.69 -17.60 -15.12
CA GLU A 350 -9.97 -18.81 -15.90
C GLU A 350 -10.47 -19.96 -15.04
N VAL A 351 -9.86 -20.18 -13.88
CA VAL A 351 -10.28 -21.24 -12.94
C VAL A 351 -11.59 -20.86 -12.27
N LEU A 352 -11.71 -19.59 -11.85
CA LEU A 352 -12.91 -19.12 -11.18
C LEU A 352 -14.15 -19.25 -12.07
N LEU A 353 -14.02 -18.95 -13.36
CA LEU A 353 -15.11 -19.01 -14.33
C LEU A 353 -15.41 -20.44 -14.84
N ASP A 354 -14.50 -21.41 -14.63
CA ASP A 354 -14.74 -22.83 -14.94
C ASP A 354 -15.76 -23.47 -13.98
N ALA A 355 -15.73 -23.07 -12.71
CA ALA A 355 -16.64 -23.56 -11.66
C ALA A 355 -17.08 -22.43 -10.68
N PRO A 356 -17.90 -21.47 -11.13
CA PRO A 356 -18.32 -20.34 -10.30
C PRO A 356 -19.11 -20.77 -9.05
N GLU A 357 -19.76 -21.93 -9.07
CA GLU A 357 -20.44 -22.53 -7.91
C GLU A 357 -19.48 -22.96 -6.79
N VAL A 358 -18.23 -23.32 -7.13
CA VAL A 358 -17.20 -23.66 -6.13
C VAL A 358 -16.77 -22.41 -5.37
N TYR A 359 -16.61 -21.28 -6.07
CA TYR A 359 -16.12 -20.03 -5.49
C TYR A 359 -17.23 -19.06 -5.08
N ARG A 360 -18.50 -19.45 -5.24
CA ARG A 360 -19.68 -18.63 -4.97
C ARG A 360 -19.66 -18.00 -3.58
N ILE A 361 -20.05 -16.73 -3.55
CA ILE A 361 -20.27 -15.94 -2.34
C ILE A 361 -21.67 -16.26 -1.83
N GLU A 362 -21.73 -16.78 -0.61
CA GLU A 362 -22.97 -17.25 0.02
C GLU A 362 -22.94 -17.01 1.53
N TRP A 363 -24.06 -17.31 2.18
CA TRP A 363 -24.21 -17.17 3.62
C TRP A 363 -23.23 -18.07 4.40
N VAL A 364 -22.58 -17.51 5.41
CA VAL A 364 -21.60 -18.21 6.26
C VAL A 364 -22.24 -18.57 7.61
N PRO A 365 -22.34 -19.87 7.97
CA PRO A 365 -22.89 -20.28 9.26
C PRO A 365 -21.95 -19.95 10.42
N GLY A 366 -22.53 -19.77 11.62
CA GLY A 366 -21.77 -19.65 12.87
C GLY A 366 -21.12 -18.28 13.12
N ILE A 367 -21.22 -17.32 12.19
CA ILE A 367 -20.75 -15.95 12.42
C ILE A 367 -21.87 -15.04 12.92
N PRO A 368 -21.55 -13.95 13.66
CA PRO A 368 -22.55 -13.01 14.16
C PRO A 368 -23.43 -12.42 13.05
N ARG A 369 -24.75 -12.42 13.29
CA ARG A 369 -25.73 -11.90 12.32
C ARG A 369 -25.43 -10.47 11.87
N TRP A 370 -25.03 -9.60 12.79
CA TRP A 370 -24.71 -8.20 12.45
C TRP A 370 -23.60 -8.10 11.38
N TYR A 371 -22.62 -9.00 11.40
CA TYR A 371 -21.52 -9.02 10.42
C TYR A 371 -22.03 -9.49 9.06
N LEU A 372 -22.86 -10.53 9.04
CA LEU A 372 -23.51 -11.02 7.82
C LEU A 372 -24.35 -9.92 7.15
N GLU A 373 -25.19 -9.23 7.92
CA GLU A 373 -26.05 -8.16 7.41
C GLU A 373 -25.21 -6.98 6.90
N LEU A 374 -24.12 -6.61 7.59
CA LEU A 374 -23.22 -5.55 7.14
C LEU A 374 -22.46 -5.94 5.86
N MET A 375 -21.88 -7.14 5.82
CA MET A 375 -21.21 -7.68 4.64
C MET A 375 -22.16 -7.75 3.44
N MET A 376 -23.40 -8.20 3.65
CA MET A 376 -24.44 -8.21 2.61
C MET A 376 -24.77 -6.80 2.13
N ALA A 377 -24.86 -5.82 3.03
CA ALA A 377 -25.09 -4.43 2.65
C ALA A 377 -23.95 -3.85 1.80
N CYS A 378 -22.69 -4.18 2.09
CA CYS A 378 -21.55 -3.80 1.23
C CYS A 378 -21.65 -4.40 -0.18
N LEU A 379 -22.28 -5.57 -0.31
CA LEU A 379 -22.40 -6.32 -1.57
C LEU A 379 -23.69 -6.04 -2.34
N GLU A 380 -24.54 -5.11 -1.88
CA GLU A 380 -25.79 -4.74 -2.55
C GLU A 380 -25.52 -4.37 -4.03
N PRO A 381 -26.34 -4.87 -4.99
CA PRO A 381 -26.10 -4.62 -6.41
C PRO A 381 -26.17 -3.13 -6.78
N ARG A 382 -26.98 -2.36 -6.06
CA ARG A 382 -27.12 -0.92 -6.25
C ARG A 382 -26.15 -0.15 -5.35
N PRO A 383 -25.26 0.69 -5.90
CA PRO A 383 -24.28 1.44 -5.11
C PRO A 383 -24.91 2.29 -4.00
N GLU A 384 -26.07 2.90 -4.25
CA GLU A 384 -26.81 3.73 -3.29
C GLU A 384 -27.36 2.97 -2.07
N ASN A 385 -27.41 1.64 -2.15
CA ASN A 385 -27.83 0.78 -1.04
C ASN A 385 -26.66 0.37 -0.13
N ARG A 386 -25.41 0.68 -0.49
CA ARG A 386 -24.22 0.30 0.27
C ARG A 386 -23.89 1.36 1.33
N PRO A 387 -23.34 0.97 2.50
CA PRO A 387 -22.85 1.91 3.50
C PRO A 387 -21.68 2.77 2.99
N GLU A 388 -21.34 3.84 3.70
CA GLU A 388 -20.03 4.49 3.58
C GLU A 388 -18.93 3.71 4.31
N ALA A 389 -17.68 3.87 3.89
CA ALA A 389 -16.54 3.22 4.53
C ALA A 389 -16.42 3.56 6.02
N GLU A 390 -16.66 4.82 6.41
CA GLU A 390 -16.65 5.24 7.82
C GLU A 390 -17.73 4.51 8.63
N GLU A 391 -18.94 4.37 8.08
CA GLU A 391 -20.05 3.68 8.76
C GLU A 391 -19.71 2.22 9.06
N ILE A 392 -19.07 1.52 8.12
CA ILE A 392 -18.57 0.14 8.32
C ILE A 392 -17.62 0.10 9.52
N GLY A 393 -16.60 0.95 9.53
CA GLY A 393 -15.60 1.00 10.60
C GLY A 393 -16.21 1.29 11.97
N LEU A 394 -17.16 2.23 12.05
CA LEU A 394 -17.87 2.58 13.28
C LEU A 394 -18.74 1.43 13.80
N ILE A 395 -19.48 0.75 12.93
CA ILE A 395 -20.36 -0.36 13.31
C ILE A 395 -19.53 -1.54 13.83
N VAL A 396 -18.49 -1.93 13.09
CA VAL A 396 -17.64 -3.07 13.48
C VAL A 396 -16.92 -2.76 14.78
N ARG A 397 -16.31 -1.57 14.92
CA ARG A 397 -15.63 -1.16 16.16
C ARG A 397 -16.57 -1.19 17.36
N LYS A 398 -17.81 -0.72 17.21
CA LYS A 398 -18.82 -0.77 18.27
C LYS A 398 -19.18 -2.22 18.65
N ALA A 399 -19.30 -3.09 17.66
CA ALA A 399 -19.59 -4.51 17.86
C ALA A 399 -18.45 -5.23 18.61
N SER A 400 -17.19 -4.96 18.25
CA SER A 400 -16.00 -5.63 18.79
C SER A 400 -15.71 -5.32 20.26
N VAL A 401 -16.14 -4.16 20.78
CA VAL A 401 -15.93 -3.76 22.18
C VAL A 401 -16.97 -4.39 23.13
N SER A 402 -17.99 -5.08 22.60
CA SER A 402 -19.08 -5.61 23.43
C SER A 402 -18.63 -6.88 24.17
N PRO A 403 -18.75 -6.94 25.52
CA PRO A 403 -18.07 -7.92 26.38
C PRO A 403 -18.54 -9.38 26.26
N ASN A 404 -19.38 -9.74 25.28
CA ASN A 404 -20.07 -11.02 25.27
C ASN A 404 -20.05 -11.82 23.94
N ARG A 405 -19.38 -11.41 22.84
CA ARG A 405 -19.75 -11.96 21.51
C ARG A 405 -18.64 -12.12 20.45
N LEU A 406 -17.46 -12.60 20.81
CA LEU A 406 -16.45 -13.04 19.84
C LEU A 406 -15.99 -14.46 20.19
N GLN A 407 -16.94 -15.39 20.25
CA GLN A 407 -16.64 -16.78 20.61
C GLN A 407 -16.39 -17.62 19.37
N TRP A 408 -15.49 -18.59 19.55
CA TRP A 408 -15.20 -19.66 18.61
C TRP A 408 -16.46 -20.49 18.33
N ASP A 409 -16.99 -20.44 17.10
CA ASP A 409 -18.15 -21.24 16.68
C ASP A 409 -17.69 -22.41 15.79
N GLN A 410 -18.03 -23.64 16.19
CA GLN A 410 -17.59 -24.84 15.47
C GLN A 410 -18.21 -24.92 14.06
N ASN A 411 -19.45 -24.47 13.86
CA ASN A 411 -20.09 -24.51 12.54
C ASN A 411 -19.39 -23.58 11.55
N TRP A 412 -18.91 -22.43 12.04
CA TRP A 412 -18.12 -21.50 11.23
C TRP A 412 -16.80 -22.13 10.80
N ILE A 413 -16.04 -22.71 11.73
CA ILE A 413 -14.76 -23.36 11.42
C ILE A 413 -14.95 -24.55 10.49
N ASP A 414 -15.95 -25.39 10.75
CA ASP A 414 -16.26 -26.53 9.88
C ASP A 414 -16.66 -26.06 8.48
N TYR A 415 -17.36 -24.93 8.35
CA TYR A 415 -17.64 -24.31 7.06
C TYR A 415 -16.37 -23.88 6.35
N MET A 416 -15.47 -23.14 7.00
CA MET A 416 -14.21 -22.70 6.40
C MET A 416 -13.37 -23.89 5.92
N HIS A 417 -13.23 -24.94 6.73
CA HIS A 417 -12.51 -26.16 6.32
C HIS A 417 -13.12 -26.80 5.08
N ARG A 418 -14.45 -26.99 5.04
CA ARG A 418 -15.13 -27.57 3.87
C ARG A 418 -14.96 -26.70 2.63
N ARG A 419 -15.06 -25.37 2.74
CA ARG A 419 -14.89 -24.46 1.60
C ARG A 419 -13.47 -24.51 1.05
N ARG A 420 -12.45 -24.49 1.92
CA ARG A 420 -11.03 -24.63 1.54
C ARG A 420 -10.76 -25.96 0.83
N GLU A 421 -11.23 -27.06 1.40
CA GLU A 421 -11.09 -28.39 0.79
C GLU A 421 -11.77 -28.45 -0.60
N THR A 422 -12.97 -27.89 -0.72
CA THR A 422 -13.69 -27.87 -2.01
C THR A 422 -12.94 -27.07 -3.08
N CYS A 423 -12.40 -25.91 -2.70
CA CYS A 423 -11.61 -25.06 -3.61
C CYS A 423 -10.31 -25.76 -4.04
N GLU A 424 -9.61 -26.38 -3.09
CA GLU A 424 -8.36 -27.12 -3.36
C GLU A 424 -8.60 -28.31 -4.29
N LEU A 425 -9.65 -29.11 -4.04
CA LEU A 425 -10.01 -30.24 -4.90
C LEU A 425 -10.37 -29.79 -6.33
N HIS A 426 -11.06 -28.65 -6.47
CA HIS A 426 -11.34 -28.09 -7.79
C HIS A 426 -10.04 -27.65 -8.49
N TRP A 427 -9.18 -26.90 -7.80
CA TRP A 427 -7.89 -26.45 -8.33
C TRP A 427 -7.02 -27.61 -8.84
N GLN A 428 -6.91 -28.69 -8.05
CA GLN A 428 -6.17 -29.89 -8.43
C GLN A 428 -6.74 -30.57 -9.68
N ARG A 429 -8.08 -30.66 -9.78
CA ARG A 429 -8.77 -31.22 -10.95
C ARG A 429 -8.55 -30.37 -12.20
N TRP A 430 -8.68 -29.05 -12.06
CA TRP A 430 -8.49 -28.10 -13.15
C TRP A 430 -7.07 -28.20 -13.70
N THR A 431 -6.07 -28.14 -12.81
CA THR A 431 -4.64 -28.26 -13.14
C THR A 431 -4.35 -29.57 -13.85
N SER A 432 -4.89 -30.70 -13.36
CA SER A 432 -4.71 -32.01 -13.97
C SER A 432 -5.35 -32.11 -15.37
N SER A 433 -6.50 -31.47 -15.58
CA SER A 433 -7.20 -31.44 -16.87
C SER A 433 -6.40 -30.64 -17.91
N VAL A 434 -5.84 -29.51 -17.51
CA VAL A 434 -4.99 -28.67 -18.36
C VAL A 434 -3.70 -29.42 -18.76
N HIS A 435 -3.01 -30.05 -17.80
CA HIS A 435 -1.82 -30.86 -18.07
C HIS A 435 -2.12 -32.02 -19.04
N ASN A 436 -3.29 -32.65 -18.96
CA ASN A 436 -3.66 -33.72 -19.91
C ASN A 436 -3.97 -33.19 -21.33
N ARG A 437 -4.42 -31.94 -21.48
CA ARG A 437 -4.65 -31.30 -22.78
C ARG A 437 -3.34 -30.84 -23.45
N SER A 438 -2.35 -30.42 -22.67
CA SER A 438 -1.06 -29.92 -23.21
C SER A 438 -0.18 -31.02 -23.84
N TYR A 439 -0.35 -32.30 -23.47
CA TYR A 439 0.31 -33.41 -24.17
C TYR A 439 -0.22 -33.68 -25.59
N ALA A 440 -1.28 -32.99 -26.04
CA ALA A 440 -1.85 -33.15 -27.38
C ALA A 440 -1.22 -32.21 -28.43
N THR A 441 -0.53 -31.14 -28.05
CA THR A 441 0.09 -30.17 -28.99
C THR A 441 1.34 -29.51 -28.39
N PRO A 442 2.54 -29.65 -29.00
CA PRO A 442 3.80 -29.09 -28.47
C PRO A 442 3.83 -27.56 -28.31
N ASP A 443 3.05 -26.82 -29.11
CA ASP A 443 3.00 -25.35 -29.04
C ASP A 443 2.24 -24.80 -27.82
N ALA A 444 1.45 -25.64 -27.12
CA ALA A 444 0.65 -25.23 -25.95
C ALA A 444 1.47 -25.16 -24.64
N LEU A 445 2.73 -25.61 -24.64
CA LEU A 445 3.61 -25.55 -23.48
C LEU A 445 4.17 -24.15 -23.19
N LEU A 446 4.12 -23.23 -24.16
CA LEU A 446 4.63 -21.86 -24.03
C LEU A 446 3.59 -20.87 -23.45
N ASP A 447 2.31 -21.23 -23.44
CA ASP A 447 1.20 -20.39 -22.95
C ASP A 447 0.64 -20.85 -21.59
N LEU A 448 1.20 -21.89 -20.99
CA LEU A 448 0.86 -22.23 -19.61
C LEU A 448 1.55 -21.21 -18.71
N PRO A 449 0.81 -20.40 -17.94
CA PRO A 449 1.45 -19.64 -16.88
C PRO A 449 2.14 -20.66 -15.97
N ASP A 450 3.42 -20.42 -15.68
CA ASP A 450 4.14 -21.19 -14.66
C ASP A 450 3.20 -21.37 -13.46
N ALA A 451 3.09 -22.61 -12.97
CA ALA A 451 2.21 -22.96 -11.86
C ALA A 451 2.45 -22.10 -10.59
N ASP A 452 3.58 -21.39 -10.56
CA ASP A 452 4.01 -20.45 -9.53
C ASP A 452 3.78 -18.95 -9.86
N GLN A 453 3.49 -18.56 -11.12
CA GLN A 453 3.52 -17.14 -11.56
C GLN A 453 2.18 -16.54 -12.07
N SER A 454 1.02 -17.19 -11.90
CA SER A 454 -0.26 -16.51 -12.23
C SER A 454 -1.43 -16.76 -11.28
N LEU A 455 -1.16 -17.07 -10.03
CA LEU A 455 -2.18 -16.86 -9.01
C LEU A 455 -2.53 -15.35 -8.96
N SER A 456 -3.81 -15.03 -9.05
CA SER A 456 -4.38 -13.81 -8.46
C SER A 456 -4.06 -12.42 -9.08
N ALA A 457 -3.16 -12.26 -10.06
CA ALA A 457 -2.79 -10.91 -10.52
C ALA A 457 -3.94 -10.11 -11.20
N SER A 458 -4.06 -8.82 -10.86
CA SER A 458 -4.98 -7.86 -11.49
C SER A 458 -4.66 -7.64 -12.97
N ARG A 459 -5.70 -7.60 -13.82
CA ARG A 459 -5.59 -7.54 -15.30
C ARG A 459 -6.47 -6.45 -15.90
N VAL A 460 -6.19 -6.11 -17.16
CA VAL A 460 -7.00 -5.17 -17.95
C VAL A 460 -8.09 -5.94 -18.70
N TYR A 461 -9.33 -5.49 -18.59
CA TYR A 461 -10.52 -6.01 -19.26
C TYR A 461 -11.17 -4.91 -20.09
N ALA A 462 -11.56 -5.19 -21.32
CA ALA A 462 -12.45 -4.28 -22.05
C ALA A 462 -13.81 -4.21 -21.34
N LEU A 463 -14.41 -3.02 -21.19
CA LEU A 463 -15.65 -2.82 -20.42
C LEU A 463 -16.80 -3.72 -20.90
N ASP A 464 -16.92 -3.92 -22.21
CA ASP A 464 -17.94 -4.78 -22.85
C ASP A 464 -17.68 -6.28 -22.68
N LYS A 465 -16.49 -6.66 -22.17
CA LYS A 465 -16.05 -8.05 -21.97
C LYS A 465 -15.81 -8.41 -20.51
N ILE A 466 -16.15 -7.53 -19.57
CA ILE A 466 -16.09 -7.86 -18.14
C ILE A 466 -17.09 -8.99 -17.88
N PRO A 467 -16.66 -10.15 -17.36
CA PRO A 467 -17.58 -11.24 -17.06
C PRO A 467 -18.59 -10.83 -16.00
N SER A 468 -19.86 -11.18 -16.21
CA SER A 468 -20.89 -10.94 -15.20
C SER A 468 -20.62 -11.79 -13.96
N ILE A 469 -20.67 -11.14 -12.79
CA ILE A 469 -20.57 -11.78 -11.48
C ILE A 469 -21.93 -11.98 -10.80
N GLU A 470 -23.06 -11.73 -11.50
CA GLU A 470 -24.40 -11.86 -10.92
C GLU A 470 -24.67 -13.27 -10.39
N THR A 471 -24.16 -14.31 -11.07
CA THR A 471 -24.30 -15.71 -10.62
C THR A 471 -23.29 -16.11 -9.54
N PHE A 472 -22.32 -15.24 -9.27
CA PHE A 472 -21.25 -15.43 -8.31
C PHE A 472 -21.68 -15.08 -6.87
N VAL A 473 -22.61 -14.13 -6.72
CA VAL A 473 -23.11 -13.69 -5.41
C VAL A 473 -24.53 -14.22 -5.19
N ASN A 474 -24.67 -15.15 -4.26
CA ASN A 474 -25.93 -15.77 -3.87
C ASN A 474 -26.30 -15.37 -2.44
N LEU A 475 -26.69 -14.11 -2.29
CA LEU A 475 -27.11 -13.52 -1.01
C LEU A 475 -28.52 -12.95 -1.14
N PRO A 476 -29.35 -13.04 -0.10
CA PRO A 476 -30.69 -12.48 -0.10
C PRO A 476 -30.65 -10.98 0.18
N PHE A 477 -30.38 -10.17 -0.86
CA PHE A 477 -30.33 -8.72 -0.74
C PHE A 477 -31.65 -8.11 -0.28
N HIS A 478 -31.57 -6.98 0.43
CA HIS A 478 -32.74 -6.29 0.96
C HIS A 478 -33.31 -5.26 -0.03
N ASP A 479 -32.52 -4.89 -1.05
CA ASP A 479 -32.91 -3.95 -2.12
C ASP A 479 -33.38 -2.59 -1.56
N ARG A 480 -32.77 -2.14 -0.46
CA ARG A 480 -33.11 -0.87 0.22
C ARG A 480 -31.86 -0.09 0.63
N PRO A 481 -31.96 1.24 0.78
CA PRO A 481 -30.88 2.06 1.30
C PRO A 481 -30.36 1.52 2.64
N PHE A 482 -29.04 1.56 2.81
CA PHE A 482 -28.42 1.19 4.07
C PHE A 482 -28.96 2.08 5.20
N ASP A 483 -29.27 1.45 6.33
CA ASP A 483 -29.64 2.14 7.56
C ASP A 483 -28.93 1.42 8.71
N PRO A 484 -27.97 2.09 9.38
CA PRO A 484 -27.19 1.53 10.47
C PRO A 484 -28.03 0.91 11.59
N SER A 485 -29.26 1.41 11.80
CA SER A 485 -30.16 0.89 12.84
C SER A 485 -30.59 -0.56 12.60
N ASN A 486 -30.60 -1.01 11.35
CA ASN A 486 -30.94 -2.39 10.97
C ASN A 486 -29.84 -3.41 11.32
N VAL A 487 -28.60 -2.96 11.52
CA VAL A 487 -27.45 -3.82 11.84
C VAL A 487 -27.14 -3.80 13.34
N VAL A 488 -27.40 -2.68 14.00
CA VAL A 488 -26.97 -2.35 15.37
C VAL A 488 -28.01 -2.72 16.44
N SER A 489 -29.09 -3.44 16.11
CA SER A 489 -30.03 -3.99 17.10
C SER A 489 -29.37 -5.14 17.89
N PHE A 490 -28.50 -4.78 18.84
CA PHE A 490 -27.69 -5.69 19.66
C PHE A 490 -28.44 -6.42 20.77
#